data_AF-A0A3C1GB77-F1
#
_entry.id   AF-A0A3C1GB77-F1
#
_cell.length_a   1.000
_cell.length_b   1.000
_cell.length_c   1.000
_cell.angle_alpha   90.00
_cell.angle_beta   90.00
_cell.angle_gamma   90.00
#
_symmetry.space_group_name_H-M   'P 1'
#
loop_
_entity.id
_entity.type
_entity.pdbx_description
1 polymer ?
#
loop_
_entity_poly.entity_id
_entity_poly.type
_entity_poly.pdbx_seq_one_letter_code
_entity_poly.pdbx_strand_id
1 'polypeptide(L)'
;MYGHAFRTHSVGRVLDELAVHKGNMYTFFADDIFTANKKRVKELLRGMIDRGLTPQWGAQVRTETVDDPELLQLMRDSNCFNVYVGFESINPRTLKLFNKKQDLAKIERSIERFHAHKIRIHGMFVVGSDEDDLETLDATAEFALKHDVDSVQFMILTPIPGSPDYGTLYANGEKYVISKNWQFYDGHHVVHQPRRLSPYELQMGAIAAMEKFYSWRGIGKKLWKRDLYYATIRYWGKKMLREWWKDEENRAHVEWLRAQLYADARELGHGAVRTVGLPALLLQDAVGRLLQRFLAELGVKVVPLAEAAAGAAAESAARARDTLDCLITPIVKRAEQERQEFHARLAAVTEALHAQWERLPKVSFPLVEGQGPVFEPFAKIGLLVTQNLDHIRDAYRSAGVAEGLWEAA
;
A
#
# COMPACT_ATOMS: atom_id res chain seq x y z
N MET A 1 2.65 4.12 -22.33
CA MET A 1 3.87 4.80 -22.82
C MET A 1 4.47 4.14 -24.08
N TYR A 2 4.56 2.80 -24.20
CA TYR A 2 5.23 2.15 -25.34
C TYR A 2 4.34 1.33 -26.31
N GLY A 3 3.01 1.37 -26.17
CA GLY A 3 2.06 0.55 -26.95
C GLY A 3 1.94 -0.89 -26.42
N HIS A 4 1.07 -1.71 -27.01
CA HIS A 4 0.76 -3.07 -26.53
C HIS A 4 1.55 -4.20 -27.22
N ALA A 5 2.39 -3.86 -28.21
CA ALA A 5 3.15 -4.84 -28.98
C ALA A 5 4.61 -4.90 -28.53
N PHE A 6 5.16 -6.11 -28.42
CA PHE A 6 6.58 -6.33 -28.14
C PHE A 6 7.41 -6.07 -29.39
N ARG A 7 8.30 -5.07 -29.33
CA ARG A 7 9.18 -4.68 -30.44
C ARG A 7 10.63 -5.01 -30.08
N THR A 8 11.39 -5.55 -31.02
CA THR A 8 12.77 -6.00 -30.76
C THR A 8 13.72 -5.57 -31.85
N HIS A 9 14.97 -5.24 -31.47
CA HIS A 9 16.09 -5.24 -32.41
C HIS A 9 16.48 -6.67 -32.82
N SER A 10 17.14 -6.82 -33.97
CA SER A 10 17.69 -8.11 -34.40
C SER A 10 18.77 -8.58 -33.43
N VAL A 11 18.92 -9.91 -33.28
CA VAL A 11 19.96 -10.50 -32.41
C VAL A 11 21.36 -10.04 -32.85
N GLY A 12 21.64 -10.03 -34.16
CA GLY A 12 22.92 -9.57 -34.70
C GLY A 12 23.25 -8.15 -34.26
N ARG A 13 22.30 -7.21 -34.39
CA ARG A 13 22.50 -5.83 -33.96
C ARG A 13 22.85 -5.73 -32.48
N VAL A 14 22.14 -6.46 -31.60
CA VAL A 14 22.42 -6.43 -30.15
C VAL A 14 23.81 -7.01 -29.85
N LEU A 15 24.22 -8.08 -30.53
CA LEU A 15 25.56 -8.65 -30.37
C LEU A 15 26.65 -7.68 -30.85
N ASP A 16 26.41 -6.93 -31.92
CA ASP A 16 27.34 -5.93 -32.44
C ASP A 16 27.45 -4.74 -31.47
N GLU A 17 26.33 -4.30 -30.87
CA GLU A 17 26.32 -3.31 -29.80
C GLU A 17 27.10 -3.79 -28.56
N LEU A 18 26.93 -5.05 -28.14
CA LEU A 18 27.72 -5.64 -27.04
C LEU A 18 29.21 -5.70 -27.37
N ALA A 19 29.58 -5.97 -28.62
CA ALA A 19 30.97 -6.03 -29.06
C ALA A 19 31.68 -4.68 -28.98
N VAL A 20 30.97 -3.58 -29.31
CA VAL A 20 31.50 -2.21 -29.15
C VAL A 20 31.81 -1.89 -27.68
N HIS A 21 31.06 -2.49 -26.75
CA HIS A 21 31.19 -2.28 -25.30
C HIS A 21 31.96 -3.40 -24.60
N LYS A 22 32.73 -4.19 -25.36
CA LYS A 22 33.53 -5.29 -24.82
C LYS A 22 34.56 -4.75 -23.83
N GLY A 23 34.49 -5.21 -22.58
CA GLY A 23 35.33 -4.73 -21.48
C GLY A 23 34.54 -3.99 -20.39
N ASN A 24 33.28 -3.61 -20.64
CA ASN A 24 32.40 -3.15 -19.57
C ASN A 24 32.26 -4.22 -18.49
N MET A 25 32.32 -3.79 -17.22
CA MET A 25 32.16 -4.70 -16.08
C MET A 25 30.74 -5.25 -15.98
N TYR A 26 29.74 -4.46 -16.39
CA TYR A 26 28.33 -4.80 -16.24
C TYR A 26 27.47 -4.23 -17.38
N THR A 27 26.49 -5.02 -17.82
CA THR A 27 25.48 -4.61 -18.81
C THR A 27 24.08 -4.81 -18.25
N PHE A 28 23.21 -3.81 -18.38
CA PHE A 28 21.80 -3.94 -18.05
C PHE A 28 20.95 -3.95 -19.32
N PHE A 29 20.20 -5.03 -19.57
CA PHE A 29 19.21 -5.05 -20.64
C PHE A 29 17.94 -4.36 -20.16
N ALA A 30 17.62 -3.22 -20.78
CA ALA A 30 16.54 -2.32 -20.37
C ALA A 30 15.15 -2.70 -20.92
N ASP A 31 14.98 -3.90 -21.48
CA ASP A 31 13.69 -4.44 -21.85
C ASP A 31 12.75 -4.53 -20.63
N ASP A 32 11.50 -4.02 -20.74
CA ASP A 32 10.48 -4.11 -19.67
C ASP A 32 10.27 -5.55 -19.18
N ILE A 33 10.35 -6.50 -20.12
CA ILE A 33 10.31 -7.94 -19.85
C ILE A 33 11.29 -8.61 -20.81
N PHE A 34 12.54 -8.75 -20.38
CA PHE A 34 13.61 -9.31 -21.21
C PHE A 34 13.25 -10.68 -21.79
N THR A 35 12.59 -11.52 -20.99
CA THR A 35 12.22 -12.89 -21.36
C THR A 35 10.84 -13.02 -22.00
N ALA A 36 10.23 -11.93 -22.47
CA ALA A 36 8.91 -11.98 -23.13
C ALA A 36 8.93 -12.87 -24.39
N ASN A 37 10.01 -12.83 -25.17
CA ASN A 37 10.25 -13.74 -26.29
C ASN A 37 11.40 -14.70 -25.97
N LYS A 38 11.06 -15.81 -25.30
CA LYS A 38 12.04 -16.83 -24.85
C LYS A 38 12.90 -17.38 -26.00
N LYS A 39 12.32 -17.58 -27.20
CA LYS A 39 13.08 -18.09 -28.37
C LYS A 39 14.19 -17.12 -28.77
N ARG A 40 13.85 -15.85 -28.97
CA ARG A 40 14.81 -14.80 -29.33
C ARG A 40 15.89 -14.63 -28.25
N VAL A 41 15.50 -14.65 -26.97
CA VAL A 41 16.48 -14.53 -25.88
C VAL A 41 17.46 -15.69 -25.91
N LYS A 42 17.00 -16.93 -26.08
CA LYS A 42 17.91 -18.08 -26.19
C LYS A 42 18.88 -17.96 -27.37
N GLU A 43 18.42 -17.44 -28.52
CA GLU A 43 19.30 -17.12 -29.66
C GLU A 43 20.35 -16.06 -29.31
N LEU A 44 19.95 -14.99 -28.62
CA LEU A 44 20.86 -13.95 -28.15
C LEU A 44 21.91 -14.48 -27.17
N LEU A 45 21.48 -15.22 -26.15
CA LEU A 45 22.38 -15.74 -25.11
C LEU A 45 23.39 -16.74 -25.67
N ARG A 46 22.98 -17.61 -26.62
CA ARG A 46 23.91 -18.47 -27.35
C ARG A 46 24.92 -17.65 -28.15
N GLY A 47 24.45 -16.64 -28.90
CA GLY A 47 25.34 -15.75 -29.65
C GLY A 47 26.32 -14.98 -28.75
N MET A 48 25.92 -14.61 -27.54
CA MET A 48 26.82 -14.00 -26.54
C MET A 48 27.91 -14.97 -26.10
N ILE A 49 27.55 -16.21 -25.79
CA ILE A 49 28.47 -17.27 -25.39
C ILE A 49 29.45 -17.57 -26.53
N ASP A 50 28.95 -17.80 -27.73
CA ASP A 50 29.74 -18.17 -28.92
C ASP A 50 30.77 -17.09 -29.30
N ARG A 51 30.41 -15.81 -29.14
CA ARG A 51 31.30 -14.66 -29.44
C ARG A 51 32.18 -14.24 -28.27
N GLY A 52 32.07 -14.88 -27.11
CA GLY A 52 32.77 -14.47 -25.89
C GLY A 52 32.38 -13.07 -25.41
N LEU A 53 31.10 -12.71 -25.56
CA LEU A 53 30.49 -11.43 -25.17
C LEU A 53 29.64 -11.61 -23.90
N THR A 54 30.26 -12.07 -22.82
CA THR A 54 29.59 -12.45 -21.57
C THR A 54 30.01 -11.55 -20.38
N PRO A 55 29.79 -10.22 -20.44
CA PRO A 55 29.95 -9.36 -19.28
C PRO A 55 28.99 -9.83 -18.17
N GLN A 56 29.21 -9.44 -16.92
CA GLN A 56 28.13 -9.61 -15.94
C GLN A 56 26.93 -8.81 -16.44
N TRP A 57 25.74 -9.40 -16.37
CA TRP A 57 24.56 -8.70 -16.83
C TRP A 57 23.35 -8.91 -15.93
N GLY A 58 22.39 -8.00 -16.08
CA GLY A 58 21.08 -8.14 -15.46
C GLY A 58 19.97 -7.60 -16.35
N ALA A 59 18.74 -7.97 -16.01
CA ALA A 59 17.55 -7.57 -16.75
C ALA A 59 16.28 -7.70 -15.88
N GLN A 60 15.20 -7.07 -16.32
CA GLN A 60 13.88 -7.27 -15.72
C GLN A 60 13.21 -8.53 -16.28
N VAL A 61 12.68 -9.36 -15.39
CA VAL A 61 12.07 -10.66 -15.72
C VAL A 61 10.81 -10.92 -14.89
N ARG A 62 10.03 -11.92 -15.29
CA ARG A 62 8.86 -12.40 -14.54
C ARG A 62 9.19 -13.70 -13.81
N THR A 63 8.39 -14.05 -12.81
CA THR A 63 8.53 -15.33 -12.09
C THR A 63 8.49 -16.55 -13.02
N GLU A 64 7.73 -16.49 -14.12
CA GLU A 64 7.60 -17.57 -15.11
C GLU A 64 8.84 -17.80 -16.00
N THR A 65 9.87 -16.96 -15.87
CA THR A 65 11.17 -17.18 -16.53
C THR A 65 11.77 -18.50 -16.09
N VAL A 66 11.62 -18.85 -14.82
CA VAL A 66 12.17 -20.06 -14.21
C VAL A 66 11.51 -21.35 -14.67
N ASP A 67 10.39 -21.26 -15.39
CA ASP A 67 9.65 -22.40 -15.90
C ASP A 67 10.34 -23.01 -17.15
N ASP A 68 11.36 -22.34 -17.73
CA ASP A 68 12.21 -22.86 -18.84
C ASP A 68 13.65 -23.14 -18.34
N PRO A 69 14.00 -24.41 -18.04
CA PRO A 69 15.32 -24.78 -17.53
C PRO A 69 16.47 -24.48 -18.50
N GLU A 70 16.24 -24.61 -19.81
CA GLU A 70 17.27 -24.31 -20.82
C GLU A 70 17.60 -22.81 -20.81
N LEU A 71 16.57 -21.96 -20.71
CA LEU A 71 16.77 -20.52 -20.59
C LEU A 71 17.56 -20.17 -19.33
N LEU A 72 17.26 -20.76 -18.18
CA LEU A 72 18.00 -20.51 -16.94
C LEU A 72 19.48 -20.91 -17.06
N GLN A 73 19.76 -22.05 -17.69
CA GLN A 73 21.12 -22.50 -17.94
C GLN A 73 21.87 -21.52 -18.85
N LEU A 74 21.25 -21.09 -19.96
CA LEU A 74 21.83 -20.08 -20.86
C LEU A 74 22.05 -18.74 -20.17
N MET A 75 21.14 -18.32 -19.27
CA MET A 75 21.32 -17.12 -18.46
C MET A 75 22.58 -17.26 -17.59
N ARG A 76 22.76 -18.40 -16.93
CA ARG A 76 23.95 -18.65 -16.14
C ARG A 76 25.23 -18.66 -17.00
N ASP A 77 25.24 -19.39 -18.10
CA ASP A 77 26.42 -19.56 -18.96
C ASP A 77 26.83 -18.28 -19.67
N SER A 78 25.87 -17.39 -19.94
CA SER A 78 26.12 -16.05 -20.46
C SER A 78 26.48 -15.00 -19.40
N ASN A 79 26.70 -15.42 -18.14
CA ASN A 79 27.10 -14.58 -17.01
C ASN A 79 25.99 -13.63 -16.47
N CYS A 80 24.74 -14.10 -16.46
CA CYS A 80 23.65 -13.41 -15.75
C CYS A 80 23.98 -13.35 -14.26
N PHE A 81 24.17 -12.14 -13.77
CA PHE A 81 24.58 -11.87 -12.40
C PHE A 81 23.37 -11.64 -11.49
N ASN A 82 22.42 -10.80 -11.92
CA ASN A 82 21.26 -10.39 -11.13
C ASN A 82 20.04 -10.14 -12.00
N VAL A 83 18.88 -10.66 -11.60
CA VAL A 83 17.59 -10.37 -12.23
C VAL A 83 16.72 -9.50 -11.34
N TYR A 84 15.91 -8.65 -11.97
CA TYR A 84 14.94 -7.78 -11.31
C TYR A 84 13.58 -8.41 -11.52
N VAL A 85 13.02 -9.01 -10.46
CA VAL A 85 11.81 -9.83 -10.56
C VAL A 85 10.61 -9.07 -10.02
N GLY A 86 9.61 -8.88 -10.87
CA GLY A 86 8.32 -8.31 -10.47
C GLY A 86 7.51 -9.30 -9.63
N PHE A 87 7.72 -9.29 -8.31
CA PHE A 87 6.90 -10.07 -7.37
C PHE A 87 5.58 -9.36 -7.08
N GLU A 88 5.62 -8.02 -7.05
CA GLU A 88 4.49 -7.12 -6.79
C GLU A 88 3.97 -7.22 -5.36
N SER A 89 3.46 -8.38 -4.94
CA SER A 89 2.95 -8.59 -3.60
C SER A 89 3.02 -10.06 -3.22
N ILE A 90 3.05 -10.35 -1.92
CA ILE A 90 2.82 -11.70 -1.38
C ILE A 90 1.39 -11.88 -0.87
N ASN A 91 0.62 -10.79 -0.78
CA ASN A 91 -0.78 -10.80 -0.35
C ASN A 91 -1.64 -11.37 -1.50
N PRO A 92 -2.30 -12.52 -1.34
CA PRO A 92 -3.11 -13.12 -2.40
C PRO A 92 -4.24 -12.21 -2.87
N ARG A 93 -4.80 -11.37 -1.98
CA ARG A 93 -5.86 -10.41 -2.33
C ARG A 93 -5.31 -9.32 -3.25
N THR A 94 -4.13 -8.77 -2.94
CA THR A 94 -3.43 -7.80 -3.80
C THR A 94 -3.04 -8.40 -5.16
N LEU A 95 -2.50 -9.63 -5.18
CA LEU A 95 -2.14 -10.31 -6.43
C LEU A 95 -3.37 -10.54 -7.34
N LYS A 96 -4.51 -10.92 -6.74
CA LYS A 96 -5.79 -11.06 -7.44
C LYS A 96 -6.28 -9.72 -7.98
N LEU A 97 -6.21 -8.65 -7.18
CA LEU A 97 -6.59 -7.29 -7.59
C LEU A 97 -5.75 -6.82 -8.79
N PHE A 98 -4.45 -7.05 -8.78
CA PHE A 98 -3.54 -6.71 -9.88
C PHE A 98 -3.62 -7.66 -11.10
N ASN A 99 -4.57 -8.60 -11.10
CA ASN A 99 -4.74 -9.62 -12.14
C ASN A 99 -3.43 -10.37 -12.47
N LYS A 100 -2.63 -10.64 -11.44
CA LYS A 100 -1.37 -11.37 -11.59
C LYS A 100 -1.68 -12.86 -11.58
N LYS A 101 -1.13 -13.58 -12.58
CA LYS A 101 -1.26 -15.04 -12.70
C LYS A 101 -0.31 -15.83 -11.79
N GLN A 102 0.43 -15.16 -10.92
CA GLN A 102 1.37 -15.80 -9.99
C GLN A 102 0.75 -15.88 -8.61
N ASP A 103 1.00 -16.99 -7.92
CA ASP A 103 0.69 -17.18 -6.51
C ASP A 103 1.99 -17.19 -5.67
N LEU A 104 1.84 -17.30 -4.35
CA LEU A 104 2.97 -17.32 -3.43
C LEU A 104 3.93 -18.48 -3.72
N ALA A 105 3.39 -19.68 -4.01
CA ALA A 105 4.19 -20.85 -4.33
C ALA A 105 5.04 -20.66 -5.60
N LYS A 106 4.51 -19.95 -6.62
CA LYS A 106 5.27 -19.58 -7.82
C LYS A 106 6.37 -18.57 -7.51
N ILE A 107 6.12 -17.61 -6.62
CA ILE A 107 7.14 -16.65 -6.17
C ILE A 107 8.28 -17.40 -5.46
N GLU A 108 7.97 -18.25 -4.47
CA GLU A 108 8.96 -19.04 -3.72
C GLU A 108 9.79 -19.93 -4.65
N ARG A 109 9.13 -20.68 -5.55
CA ARG A 109 9.80 -21.52 -6.55
C ARG A 109 10.74 -20.71 -7.45
N SER A 110 10.35 -19.48 -7.81
CA SER A 110 11.19 -18.63 -8.65
C SER A 110 12.47 -18.21 -7.94
N ILE A 111 12.37 -17.88 -6.65
CA ILE A 111 13.52 -17.52 -5.82
C ILE A 111 14.49 -18.70 -5.74
N GLU A 112 13.98 -19.88 -5.39
CA GLU A 112 14.77 -21.11 -5.29
C GLU A 112 15.51 -21.43 -6.60
N ARG A 113 14.81 -21.35 -7.73
CA ARG A 113 15.39 -21.71 -9.04
C ARG A 113 16.44 -20.72 -9.51
N PHE A 114 16.25 -19.41 -9.31
CA PHE A 114 17.30 -18.44 -9.64
C PHE A 114 18.54 -18.66 -8.77
N HIS A 115 18.36 -18.82 -7.45
CA HIS A 115 19.48 -19.10 -6.53
C HIS A 115 20.20 -20.42 -6.85
N ALA A 116 19.48 -21.47 -7.22
CA ALA A 116 20.07 -22.74 -7.67
C ALA A 116 20.99 -22.57 -8.89
N HIS A 117 20.67 -21.61 -9.77
CA HIS A 117 21.51 -21.25 -10.92
C HIS A 117 22.55 -20.17 -10.60
N LYS A 118 22.74 -19.81 -9.32
CA LYS A 118 23.65 -18.73 -8.87
C LYS A 118 23.33 -17.39 -9.53
N ILE A 119 22.06 -17.15 -9.85
CA ILE A 119 21.53 -15.88 -10.34
C ILE A 119 20.90 -15.18 -9.14
N ARG A 120 21.30 -13.94 -8.90
CA ARG A 120 20.83 -13.14 -7.77
C ARG A 120 19.54 -12.42 -8.11
N ILE A 121 18.84 -11.96 -7.07
CA ILE A 121 17.50 -11.39 -7.20
C ILE A 121 17.44 -9.99 -6.56
N HIS A 122 17.03 -9.03 -7.37
CA HIS A 122 16.39 -7.81 -6.90
C HIS A 122 14.87 -7.99 -6.92
N GLY A 123 14.26 -8.11 -5.74
CA GLY A 123 12.82 -8.30 -5.59
C GLY A 123 12.07 -6.97 -5.68
N MET A 124 11.17 -6.84 -6.65
CA MET A 124 10.36 -5.64 -6.85
C MET A 124 8.95 -5.86 -6.30
N PHE A 125 8.60 -5.09 -5.28
CA PHE A 125 7.29 -5.10 -4.63
C PHE A 125 6.61 -3.73 -4.77
N VAL A 126 5.29 -3.76 -4.82
CA VAL A 126 4.41 -2.60 -4.82
C VAL A 126 3.50 -2.71 -3.59
N VAL A 127 3.47 -1.65 -2.78
CA VAL A 127 2.69 -1.57 -1.54
C VAL A 127 1.66 -0.44 -1.64
N GLY A 128 0.60 -0.52 -0.84
CA GLY A 128 -0.45 0.51 -0.80
C GLY A 128 -1.61 0.22 -1.74
N SER A 129 -1.82 -1.06 -2.06
CA SER A 129 -3.09 -1.52 -2.61
C SER A 129 -4.23 -1.35 -1.59
N ASP A 130 -5.48 -1.32 -2.06
CA ASP A 130 -6.67 -1.36 -1.20
C ASP A 130 -6.80 -2.66 -0.38
N GLU A 131 -6.02 -3.68 -0.71
CA GLU A 131 -5.97 -4.94 0.04
C GLU A 131 -4.82 -4.99 1.06
N ASP A 132 -3.89 -4.03 1.00
CA ASP A 132 -2.73 -3.96 1.88
C ASP A 132 -3.07 -3.27 3.21
N ASP A 133 -2.47 -3.76 4.29
CA ASP A 133 -2.44 -3.18 5.62
C ASP A 133 -1.00 -3.22 6.18
N LEU A 134 -0.78 -2.72 7.41
CA LEU A 134 0.58 -2.69 7.96
C LEU A 134 1.18 -4.09 8.12
N GLU A 135 0.35 -5.09 8.40
CA GLU A 135 0.77 -6.47 8.57
C GLU A 135 1.19 -7.08 7.24
N THR A 136 0.49 -6.78 6.13
CA THR A 136 0.93 -7.25 4.81
C THR A 136 2.25 -6.59 4.40
N LEU A 137 2.46 -5.31 4.73
CA LEU A 137 3.74 -4.63 4.49
C LEU A 137 4.88 -5.28 5.29
N ASP A 138 4.66 -5.51 6.58
CA ASP A 138 5.65 -6.16 7.45
C ASP A 138 5.93 -7.61 7.02
N ALA A 139 4.88 -8.38 6.72
CA ALA A 139 4.99 -9.76 6.23
C ALA A 139 5.77 -9.82 4.90
N THR A 140 5.63 -8.82 4.02
CA THR A 140 6.40 -8.75 2.78
C THR A 140 7.90 -8.59 3.06
N ALA A 141 8.27 -7.73 4.01
CA ALA A 141 9.66 -7.59 4.44
C ALA A 141 10.20 -8.86 5.11
N GLU A 142 9.40 -9.53 5.94
CA GLU A 142 9.76 -10.82 6.55
C GLU A 142 9.96 -11.91 5.51
N PHE A 143 9.05 -12.01 4.54
CA PHE A 143 9.16 -12.93 3.43
C PHE A 143 10.48 -12.73 2.67
N ALA A 144 10.80 -11.49 2.29
CA ALA A 144 12.05 -11.19 1.59
C ALA A 144 13.30 -11.59 2.41
N LEU A 145 13.28 -11.37 3.73
CA LEU A 145 14.36 -11.78 4.64
C LEU A 145 14.46 -13.31 4.83
N LYS A 146 13.31 -13.98 4.90
CA LYS A 146 13.18 -15.44 5.06
C LYS A 146 13.71 -16.18 3.84
N HIS A 147 13.31 -15.75 2.65
CA HIS A 147 13.72 -16.35 1.36
C HIS A 147 15.07 -15.83 0.84
N ASP A 148 15.81 -15.09 1.67
CA ASP A 148 17.14 -14.57 1.36
C ASP A 148 17.25 -13.76 0.06
N VAL A 149 16.17 -13.04 -0.30
CA VAL A 149 16.17 -12.12 -1.44
C VAL A 149 17.35 -11.15 -1.28
N ASP A 150 18.11 -10.96 -2.35
CA ASP A 150 19.43 -10.34 -2.24
C ASP A 150 19.34 -8.83 -2.00
N SER A 151 18.44 -8.17 -2.73
CA SER A 151 18.04 -6.78 -2.54
C SER A 151 16.55 -6.60 -2.87
N VAL A 152 15.93 -5.54 -2.35
CA VAL A 152 14.51 -5.26 -2.60
C VAL A 152 14.24 -3.79 -2.88
N GLN A 153 13.15 -3.53 -3.57
CA GLN A 153 12.45 -2.25 -3.56
C GLN A 153 11.01 -2.48 -3.09
N PHE A 154 10.53 -1.61 -2.21
CA PHE A 154 9.12 -1.49 -1.81
C PHE A 154 8.60 -0.16 -2.36
N MET A 155 8.07 -0.17 -3.57
CA MET A 155 7.52 1.05 -4.17
C MET A 155 6.07 1.25 -3.73
N ILE A 156 5.70 2.48 -3.42
CA ILE A 156 4.31 2.84 -3.18
C ILE A 156 3.58 2.90 -4.51
N LEU A 157 2.41 2.26 -4.57
CA LEU A 157 1.50 2.33 -5.72
C LEU A 157 1.27 3.80 -6.09
N THR A 158 1.67 4.19 -7.29
CA THR A 158 1.58 5.58 -7.73
C THR A 158 0.66 5.65 -8.94
N PRO A 159 -0.49 6.33 -8.86
CA PRO A 159 -1.41 6.45 -9.99
C PRO A 159 -0.80 7.37 -11.05
N ILE A 160 -0.18 6.79 -12.09
CA ILE A 160 0.42 7.56 -13.18
C ILE A 160 -0.61 7.80 -14.28
N PRO A 161 -0.73 9.03 -14.85
CA PRO A 161 -1.63 9.32 -15.97
C PRO A 161 -1.56 8.28 -17.09
N GLY A 162 -2.73 7.74 -17.47
CA GLY A 162 -2.85 6.72 -18.51
C GLY A 162 -2.70 5.27 -18.04
N SER A 163 -2.44 5.03 -16.75
CA SER A 163 -2.59 3.69 -16.15
C SER A 163 -4.06 3.36 -15.85
N PRO A 164 -4.45 2.07 -15.81
CA PRO A 164 -5.78 1.67 -15.38
C PRO A 164 -6.12 2.16 -13.96
N ASP A 165 -5.13 2.13 -13.07
CA ASP A 165 -5.29 2.59 -11.69
C ASP A 165 -5.55 4.10 -11.61
N TYR A 166 -4.91 4.90 -12.48
CA TYR A 166 -5.22 6.32 -12.59
C TYR A 166 -6.69 6.55 -12.98
N GLY A 167 -7.19 5.82 -13.98
CA GLY A 167 -8.62 5.90 -14.34
C GLY A 167 -9.53 5.56 -13.16
N THR A 168 -9.23 4.47 -12.46
CA THR A 168 -10.03 3.98 -11.33
C THR A 168 -10.00 4.95 -10.13
N LEU A 169 -8.81 5.35 -9.69
CA LEU A 169 -8.62 6.23 -8.53
C LEU A 169 -9.17 7.65 -8.78
N TYR A 170 -9.06 8.18 -10.00
CA TYR A 170 -9.62 9.50 -10.33
C TYR A 170 -11.13 9.45 -10.61
N ALA A 171 -11.64 8.39 -11.26
CA ALA A 171 -13.08 8.23 -11.53
C ALA A 171 -13.89 8.05 -10.24
N ASN A 172 -13.31 7.41 -9.21
CA ASN A 172 -13.91 7.23 -7.89
C ASN A 172 -13.99 8.54 -7.07
N GLY A 173 -13.61 9.67 -7.68
CA GLY A 173 -13.58 10.99 -7.08
C GLY A 173 -12.18 11.34 -6.61
N GLU A 174 -11.79 12.59 -6.83
CA GLU A 174 -10.45 13.15 -6.61
C GLU A 174 -9.82 12.83 -5.24
N LYS A 175 -10.61 12.38 -4.26
CA LYS A 175 -10.20 12.07 -2.90
C LYS A 175 -9.20 10.93 -2.74
N TYR A 176 -9.21 9.93 -3.62
CA TYR A 176 -8.20 8.86 -3.52
C TYR A 176 -6.83 9.36 -3.92
N VAL A 177 -6.72 10.51 -4.57
CA VAL A 177 -5.46 11.16 -4.89
C VAL A 177 -5.32 12.36 -3.96
N ILE A 178 -4.47 12.23 -2.95
CA ILE A 178 -4.32 13.25 -1.91
C ILE A 178 -3.40 14.39 -2.35
N SER A 179 -2.57 14.17 -3.38
CA SER A 179 -1.65 15.17 -3.92
C SER A 179 -1.53 15.05 -5.43
N LYS A 180 -1.50 16.19 -6.13
CA LYS A 180 -1.17 16.30 -7.57
C LYS A 180 0.20 16.95 -7.78
N ASN A 181 1.04 17.03 -6.75
CA ASN A 181 2.41 17.47 -6.91
C ASN A 181 3.21 16.34 -7.59
N TRP A 182 3.45 16.49 -8.90
CA TRP A 182 4.16 15.51 -9.72
C TRP A 182 5.58 15.20 -9.24
N GLN A 183 6.20 16.06 -8.42
CA GLN A 183 7.49 15.77 -7.79
C GLN A 183 7.44 14.53 -6.89
N PHE A 184 6.28 14.23 -6.31
CA PHE A 184 6.06 13.08 -5.43
C PHE A 184 5.54 11.84 -6.16
N TYR A 185 5.48 11.85 -7.49
CA TYR A 185 5.06 10.69 -8.29
C TYR A 185 6.28 9.81 -8.65
N ASP A 186 7.03 9.42 -7.63
CA ASP A 186 8.35 8.77 -7.74
C ASP A 186 8.37 7.33 -7.19
N GLY A 187 7.22 6.81 -6.75
CA GLY A 187 7.09 5.49 -6.13
C GLY A 187 7.63 5.40 -4.70
N HIS A 188 8.05 6.51 -4.09
CA HIS A 188 8.60 6.58 -2.73
C HIS A 188 7.79 7.52 -1.82
N HIS A 189 6.94 8.36 -2.42
CA HIS A 189 6.00 9.22 -1.71
C HIS A 189 4.55 8.76 -1.90
N VAL A 190 3.79 8.77 -0.80
CA VAL A 190 2.35 8.51 -0.87
C VAL A 190 1.64 9.71 -1.46
N VAL A 191 0.92 9.47 -2.56
CA VAL A 191 0.08 10.45 -3.26
C VAL A 191 -1.37 10.01 -3.38
N HIS A 192 -1.70 8.84 -2.81
CA HIS A 192 -3.05 8.30 -2.80
C HIS A 192 -3.46 7.76 -1.42
N GLN A 193 -4.75 7.52 -1.27
CA GLN A 193 -5.37 7.00 -0.06
C GLN A 193 -5.86 5.56 -0.33
N PRO A 194 -5.26 4.52 0.27
CA PRO A 194 -5.74 3.15 0.17
C PRO A 194 -6.93 2.88 1.11
N ARG A 195 -7.63 1.77 0.89
CA ARG A 195 -8.81 1.37 1.69
C ARG A 195 -8.55 1.11 3.17
N ARG A 196 -7.44 0.45 3.51
CA ARG A 196 -7.19 -0.14 4.85
C ARG A 196 -6.08 0.54 5.66
N LEU A 197 -5.47 1.61 5.13
CA LEU A 197 -4.41 2.38 5.77
C LEU A 197 -4.70 3.87 5.62
N SER A 198 -4.28 4.71 6.55
CA SER A 198 -4.11 6.14 6.30
C SER A 198 -2.87 6.36 5.43
N PRO A 199 -2.77 7.51 4.72
CA PRO A 199 -1.61 7.79 3.87
C PRO A 199 -0.32 7.89 4.68
N TYR A 200 -0.44 8.40 5.91
CA TYR A 200 0.65 8.46 6.87
C TYR A 200 1.14 7.07 7.26
N GLU A 201 0.24 6.13 7.58
CA GLU A 201 0.65 4.75 7.88
C GLU A 201 1.24 4.04 6.67
N LEU A 202 0.72 4.28 5.47
CA LEU A 202 1.31 3.72 4.25
C LEU A 202 2.75 4.21 4.05
N GLN A 203 2.99 5.53 4.18
CA GLN A 203 4.31 6.12 4.04
C GLN A 203 5.28 5.54 5.08
N MET A 204 4.87 5.53 6.35
CA MET A 204 5.69 5.03 7.45
C MET A 204 5.90 3.52 7.38
N GLY A 205 4.88 2.76 6.98
CA GLY A 205 4.94 1.31 6.80
C GLY A 205 5.89 0.91 5.67
N ALA A 206 5.87 1.62 4.55
CA ALA A 206 6.80 1.38 3.44
C ALA A 206 8.26 1.62 3.87
N ILE A 207 8.52 2.72 4.59
CA ILE A 207 9.84 3.02 5.16
C ILE A 207 10.24 1.94 6.16
N ALA A 208 9.35 1.54 7.09
CA ALA A 208 9.62 0.52 8.09
C ALA A 208 9.94 -0.85 7.44
N ALA A 209 9.23 -1.24 6.39
CA ALA A 209 9.52 -2.45 5.62
C ALA A 209 10.92 -2.41 4.99
N MET A 210 11.31 -1.28 4.38
CA MET A 210 12.67 -1.09 3.87
C MET A 210 13.71 -1.13 5.00
N GLU A 211 13.46 -0.46 6.13
CA GLU A 211 14.37 -0.41 7.27
C GLU A 211 14.59 -1.78 7.91
N LYS A 212 13.53 -2.61 7.98
CA LYS A 212 13.58 -3.99 8.46
C LYS A 212 14.49 -4.83 7.57
N PHE A 213 14.30 -4.76 6.24
CA PHE A 213 15.12 -5.50 5.28
C PHE A 213 16.59 -5.04 5.28
N TYR A 214 16.82 -3.73 5.23
CA TYR A 214 18.14 -3.09 5.21
C TYR A 214 18.71 -2.81 6.60
N SER A 215 18.30 -3.59 7.60
CA SER A 215 18.76 -3.46 8.99
C SER A 215 20.22 -3.87 9.18
N TRP A 216 20.86 -3.40 10.26
CA TRP A 216 22.21 -3.87 10.64
C TRP A 216 22.27 -5.38 10.85
N ARG A 217 21.19 -5.98 11.38
CA ARG A 217 21.03 -7.43 11.48
C ARG A 217 21.06 -8.08 10.10
N GLY A 218 20.34 -7.52 9.12
CA GLY A 218 20.34 -7.96 7.73
C GLY A 218 21.72 -7.86 7.06
N ILE A 219 22.48 -6.81 7.35
CA ILE A 219 23.87 -6.62 6.88
C ILE A 219 24.79 -7.66 7.50
N GLY A 220 24.74 -7.82 8.84
CA GLY A 220 25.53 -8.81 9.57
C GLY A 220 25.28 -10.24 9.09
N LYS A 221 24.03 -10.59 8.77
CA LYS A 221 23.68 -11.90 8.18
C LYS A 221 24.39 -12.15 6.84
N LYS A 222 24.48 -11.15 5.96
CA LYS A 222 25.19 -11.28 4.67
C LYS A 222 26.71 -11.32 4.85
N LEU A 223 27.28 -10.55 5.78
CA LEU A 223 28.70 -10.64 6.15
C LEU A 223 29.08 -12.01 6.69
N TRP A 224 28.25 -12.60 7.56
CA TRP A 224 28.46 -13.94 8.09
C TRP A 224 28.47 -15.01 6.98
N LYS A 225 27.62 -14.84 5.96
CA LYS A 225 27.62 -15.66 4.75
C LYS A 225 28.78 -15.36 3.77
N ARG A 226 29.68 -14.44 4.11
CA ARG A 226 30.79 -13.95 3.25
C ARG A 226 30.32 -13.31 1.94
N ASP A 227 29.10 -12.79 1.91
CA ASP A 227 28.54 -12.08 0.75
C ASP A 227 28.80 -10.57 0.88
N LEU A 228 30.05 -10.18 0.61
CA LEU A 228 30.49 -8.78 0.73
C LEU A 228 29.76 -7.83 -0.23
N TYR A 229 29.38 -8.32 -1.40
CA TYR A 229 28.65 -7.53 -2.39
C TYR A 229 27.30 -7.10 -1.83
N TYR A 230 26.45 -8.04 -1.38
CA TYR A 230 25.14 -7.66 -0.83
C TYR A 230 25.17 -7.12 0.58
N ALA A 231 26.20 -7.39 1.37
CA ALA A 231 26.44 -6.63 2.59
C ALA A 231 26.62 -5.14 2.27
N THR A 232 27.37 -4.82 1.21
CA THR A 232 27.59 -3.45 0.74
C THR A 232 26.31 -2.84 0.18
N ILE A 233 25.56 -3.56 -0.67
CA ILE A 233 24.25 -3.10 -1.17
C ILE A 233 23.29 -2.81 -0.01
N ARG A 234 23.22 -3.70 0.99
CA ARG A 234 22.33 -3.48 2.14
C ARG A 234 22.76 -2.31 3.01
N TYR A 235 24.07 -2.09 3.15
CA TYR A 235 24.60 -0.89 3.79
C TYR A 235 24.20 0.39 3.02
N TRP A 236 24.31 0.39 1.69
CA TRP A 236 23.87 1.51 0.86
C TRP A 236 22.36 1.76 0.99
N GLY A 237 21.53 0.72 0.96
CA GLY A 237 20.09 0.85 1.22
C GLY A 237 19.81 1.49 2.58
N LYS A 238 20.53 1.07 3.62
CA LYS A 238 20.43 1.69 4.95
C LYS A 238 20.87 3.16 4.97
N LYS A 239 21.94 3.49 4.24
CA LYS A 239 22.44 4.86 4.11
C LYS A 239 21.43 5.73 3.37
N MET A 240 20.85 5.23 2.27
CA MET A 240 19.81 5.93 1.51
C MET A 240 18.58 6.23 2.37
N LEU A 241 18.12 5.29 3.20
CA LEU A 241 17.02 5.55 4.15
C LEU A 241 17.36 6.69 5.14
N ARG A 242 18.61 6.74 5.63
CA ARG A 242 19.07 7.83 6.49
C ARG A 242 19.17 9.16 5.74
N GLU A 243 19.55 9.14 4.48
CA GLU A 243 19.62 10.34 3.63
C GLU A 243 18.22 10.85 3.27
N TRP A 244 17.27 9.93 3.04
CA TRP A 244 15.86 10.25 2.81
C TRP A 244 15.28 11.07 3.96
N TRP A 245 15.57 10.69 5.21
CA TRP A 245 15.17 11.45 6.40
C TRP A 245 15.93 12.76 6.64
N LYS A 246 17.09 12.97 6.00
CA LYS A 246 17.81 14.25 6.11
C LYS A 246 17.24 15.30 5.17
N ASP A 247 16.70 14.86 4.05
CA ASP A 247 16.03 15.72 3.09
C ASP A 247 14.87 16.47 3.74
N GLU A 248 14.71 17.75 3.39
CA GLU A 248 13.69 18.62 3.97
C GLU A 248 12.33 18.39 3.32
N GLU A 249 12.27 18.15 2.01
CA GLU A 249 11.03 17.91 1.27
C GLU A 249 10.38 16.60 1.71
N ASN A 250 11.18 15.53 1.86
CA ASN A 250 10.69 14.24 2.34
C ASN A 250 10.08 14.34 3.75
N ARG A 251 10.77 15.04 4.67
CA ARG A 251 10.26 15.26 6.04
C ARG A 251 9.00 16.11 6.05
N ALA A 252 8.97 17.17 5.24
CA ALA A 252 7.81 18.03 5.11
C ALA A 252 6.60 17.26 4.57
N HIS A 253 6.80 16.35 3.62
CA HIS A 253 5.74 15.47 3.11
C HIS A 253 5.18 14.56 4.21
N VAL A 254 6.04 13.89 4.98
CA VAL A 254 5.61 13.04 6.12
C VAL A 254 4.83 13.84 7.16
N GLU A 255 5.33 15.02 7.53
CA GLU A 255 4.64 15.88 8.50
C GLU A 255 3.33 16.43 7.94
N TRP A 256 3.23 16.67 6.63
CA TRP A 256 1.98 17.03 5.98
C TRP A 256 0.95 15.91 6.04
N LEU A 257 1.33 14.66 5.73
CA LEU A 257 0.46 13.48 5.89
C LEU A 257 0.01 13.32 7.34
N ARG A 258 0.94 13.47 8.29
CA ARG A 258 0.64 13.40 9.73
C ARG A 258 -0.30 14.51 10.16
N ALA A 259 -0.08 15.74 9.71
CA ALA A 259 -0.93 16.87 10.04
C ALA A 259 -2.37 16.64 9.55
N GLN A 260 -2.55 16.10 8.34
CA GLN A 260 -3.88 15.77 7.83
C GLN A 260 -4.63 14.72 8.65
N LEU A 261 -3.90 13.69 9.12
CA LEU A 261 -4.46 12.64 9.94
C LEU A 261 -4.86 13.15 11.34
N TYR A 262 -4.06 14.04 11.93
CA TYR A 262 -4.25 14.51 13.32
C TYR A 262 -4.98 15.86 13.44
N ALA A 263 -5.22 16.59 12.36
CA ALA A 263 -5.79 17.95 12.40
C ALA A 263 -7.13 17.99 13.15
N ASP A 264 -8.07 17.12 12.77
CA ASP A 264 -9.41 17.08 13.36
C ASP A 264 -9.37 16.71 14.86
N ALA A 265 -8.40 15.89 15.27
CA ALA A 265 -8.27 15.44 16.65
C ALA A 265 -7.69 16.51 17.60
N ARG A 266 -6.92 17.47 17.08
CA ARG A 266 -6.30 18.54 17.88
C ARG A 266 -7.33 19.56 18.38
N GLU A 267 -8.42 19.75 17.66
CA GLU A 267 -9.44 20.78 17.98
C GLU A 267 -10.31 20.40 19.19
N LEU A 268 -10.49 19.10 19.46
CA LEU A 268 -11.48 18.61 20.43
C LEU A 268 -10.86 18.06 21.74
N GLY A 269 -9.54 17.96 21.82
CA GLY A 269 -8.83 17.45 23.01
C GLY A 269 -8.88 15.92 23.14
N HIS A 270 -7.83 15.33 23.73
CA HIS A 270 -7.69 13.87 23.87
C HIS A 270 -8.20 13.37 25.23
N GLY A 271 -8.76 12.14 25.27
CA GLY A 271 -9.10 11.43 26.51
C GLY A 271 -10.38 11.90 27.23
N ALA A 272 -11.08 12.90 26.68
CA ALA A 272 -12.34 13.42 27.21
C ALA A 272 -13.58 12.70 26.66
N VAL A 273 -13.46 12.00 25.52
CA VAL A 273 -14.60 11.37 24.85
C VAL A 273 -14.84 9.98 25.41
N ARG A 274 -15.90 9.81 26.21
CA ARG A 274 -16.36 8.53 26.74
C ARG A 274 -17.73 8.14 26.21
N THR A 275 -18.52 9.12 25.78
CA THR A 275 -19.86 8.92 25.25
C THR A 275 -20.04 9.68 23.94
N VAL A 276 -20.41 8.94 22.88
CA VAL A 276 -20.61 9.48 21.53
C VAL A 276 -22.05 9.29 21.10
N GLY A 277 -22.67 10.36 20.63
CA GLY A 277 -23.99 10.32 20.00
C GLY A 277 -23.88 10.02 18.50
N LEU A 278 -24.68 9.05 18.04
CA LEU A 278 -24.77 8.65 16.64
C LEU A 278 -26.24 8.60 16.20
N PRO A 279 -26.58 9.02 14.96
CA PRO A 279 -27.93 8.83 14.41
C PRO A 279 -28.38 7.37 14.45
N ALA A 280 -29.60 7.08 14.94
CA ALA A 280 -30.12 5.72 15.01
C ALA A 280 -30.19 5.03 13.63
N LEU A 281 -30.54 5.77 12.59
CA LEU A 281 -30.55 5.30 11.19
C LEU A 281 -29.19 4.78 10.72
N LEU A 282 -28.09 5.39 11.17
CA LEU A 282 -26.74 4.97 10.78
C LEU A 282 -26.38 3.59 11.35
N LEU A 283 -26.80 3.30 12.58
CA LEU A 283 -26.54 2.02 13.26
C LEU A 283 -27.20 0.80 12.57
N GLN A 284 -28.14 1.04 11.66
CA GLN A 284 -28.81 -0.01 10.90
C GLN A 284 -27.95 -0.50 9.72
N ASP A 285 -27.00 0.30 9.23
CA ASP A 285 -26.10 -0.06 8.14
C ASP A 285 -24.80 -0.73 8.64
N ALA A 286 -24.13 -1.47 7.76
CA ALA A 286 -22.89 -2.18 8.07
C ALA A 286 -21.77 -1.25 8.59
N VAL A 287 -21.64 -0.06 8.02
CA VAL A 287 -20.63 0.91 8.45
C VAL A 287 -20.94 1.44 9.85
N GLY A 288 -22.22 1.66 10.19
CA GLY A 288 -22.62 2.09 11.52
C GLY A 288 -22.42 1.03 12.59
N ARG A 289 -22.68 -0.25 12.28
CA ARG A 289 -22.35 -1.36 13.18
C ARG A 289 -20.85 -1.51 13.41
N LEU A 290 -20.06 -1.39 12.33
CA LEU A 290 -18.59 -1.39 12.43
C LEU A 290 -18.11 -0.25 13.33
N LEU A 291 -18.63 0.97 13.13
CA LEU A 291 -18.30 2.14 13.95
C LEU A 291 -18.70 1.94 15.41
N GLN A 292 -19.87 1.36 15.66
CA GLN A 292 -20.34 1.08 17.01
C GLN A 292 -19.40 0.11 17.75
N ARG A 293 -18.99 -0.97 17.10
CA ARG A 293 -18.05 -1.93 17.69
C ARG A 293 -16.66 -1.33 17.88
N PHE A 294 -16.16 -0.64 16.88
CA PHE A 294 -14.87 0.05 16.96
C PHE A 294 -14.81 1.00 18.16
N LEU A 295 -15.84 1.82 18.37
CA LEU A 295 -15.92 2.71 19.53
C LEU A 295 -16.02 1.93 20.85
N ALA A 296 -16.76 0.82 20.87
CA ALA A 296 -16.85 -0.04 22.07
C ALA A 296 -15.50 -0.66 22.45
N GLU A 297 -14.71 -1.14 21.48
CA GLU A 297 -13.34 -1.63 21.69
C GLU A 297 -12.43 -0.54 22.28
N LEU A 298 -12.64 0.73 21.89
CA LEU A 298 -11.94 1.88 22.46
C LEU A 298 -12.49 2.32 23.84
N GLY A 299 -13.46 1.62 24.40
CA GLY A 299 -14.08 1.96 25.70
C GLY A 299 -15.07 3.13 25.64
N VAL A 300 -15.55 3.48 24.45
CA VAL A 300 -16.51 4.56 24.23
C VAL A 300 -17.93 4.02 24.12
N LYS A 301 -18.84 4.58 24.92
CA LYS A 301 -20.25 4.25 24.88
C LYS A 301 -20.94 4.97 23.73
N VAL A 302 -21.51 4.21 22.81
CA VAL A 302 -22.38 4.76 21.76
C VAL A 302 -23.80 4.94 22.28
N VAL A 303 -24.34 6.13 22.12
CA VAL A 303 -25.73 6.47 22.44
C VAL A 303 -26.49 6.72 21.13
N PRO A 304 -27.45 5.85 20.77
CA PRO A 304 -28.32 6.09 19.64
C PRO A 304 -29.17 7.34 19.88
N LEU A 305 -29.07 8.32 18.99
CA LEU A 305 -29.87 9.53 19.05
C LEU A 305 -31.27 9.24 18.48
N ALA A 306 -32.30 9.58 19.24
CA ALA A 306 -33.67 9.60 18.73
C ALA A 306 -33.76 10.68 17.64
N GLU A 307 -34.16 10.29 16.44
CA GLU A 307 -34.33 11.20 15.32
C GLU A 307 -35.49 12.14 15.63
N ALA A 308 -35.16 13.38 15.99
CA ALA A 308 -36.12 14.41 16.38
C ALA A 308 -36.87 14.94 15.14
N ALA A 309 -37.71 14.10 14.55
CA ALA A 309 -38.78 14.52 13.67
C ALA A 309 -40.10 14.33 14.42
N ALA A 310 -40.70 15.45 14.83
CA ALA A 310 -42.01 15.59 15.50
C ALA A 310 -42.07 15.31 17.03
N GLY A 311 -41.86 16.38 17.80
CA GLY A 311 -42.75 16.71 18.95
C GLY A 311 -42.51 16.06 20.31
N ALA A 312 -42.09 14.79 20.39
CA ALA A 312 -41.91 14.10 21.70
C ALA A 312 -40.45 14.06 22.20
N ALA A 313 -39.48 14.47 21.36
CA ALA A 313 -38.05 14.24 21.57
C ALA A 313 -37.30 15.31 22.38
N ALA A 314 -37.93 16.44 22.72
CA ALA A 314 -37.23 17.59 23.31
C ALA A 314 -36.62 17.29 24.70
N GLU A 315 -37.32 16.53 25.57
CA GLU A 315 -36.78 16.12 26.88
C GLU A 315 -35.67 15.06 26.76
N SER A 316 -35.76 14.16 25.79
CA SER A 316 -34.71 13.15 25.53
C SER A 316 -33.46 13.78 24.90
N ALA A 317 -33.64 14.78 24.03
CA ALA A 317 -32.54 15.55 23.45
C ALA A 317 -31.83 16.41 24.50
N ALA A 318 -32.58 17.02 25.43
CA ALA A 318 -32.01 17.78 26.54
C ALA A 318 -31.19 16.89 27.49
N ARG A 319 -31.70 15.71 27.87
CA ARG A 319 -30.94 14.75 28.71
C ARG A 319 -29.70 14.19 28.00
N ALA A 320 -29.81 13.90 26.70
CA ALA A 320 -28.68 13.43 25.92
C ALA A 320 -27.56 14.50 25.90
N ARG A 321 -27.91 15.79 25.83
CA ARG A 321 -26.94 16.91 25.81
C ARG A 321 -26.03 16.96 27.03
N ASP A 322 -26.54 16.60 28.19
CA ASP A 322 -25.78 16.61 29.44
C ASP A 322 -24.91 15.35 29.64
N THR A 323 -25.03 14.37 28.74
CA THR A 323 -24.38 13.05 28.86
C THR A 323 -23.42 12.71 27.71
N LEU A 324 -23.42 13.51 26.65
CA LEU A 324 -22.60 13.28 25.45
C LEU A 324 -21.38 14.17 25.43
N ASP A 325 -20.22 13.55 25.16
CA ASP A 325 -18.96 14.27 25.02
C ASP A 325 -18.73 14.70 23.56
N CYS A 326 -19.27 13.95 22.60
CA CYS A 326 -19.07 14.20 21.16
C CYS A 326 -20.26 13.70 20.32
N LEU A 327 -20.50 14.39 19.20
CA LEU A 327 -21.41 13.96 18.15
C LEU A 327 -20.65 13.57 16.89
N ILE A 328 -20.93 12.38 16.36
CA ILE A 328 -20.46 11.99 15.04
C ILE A 328 -21.58 12.26 14.04
N THR A 329 -21.31 13.15 13.09
CA THR A 329 -22.25 13.49 12.02
C THR A 329 -21.81 12.85 10.71
N PRO A 330 -22.63 11.96 10.12
CA PRO A 330 -22.28 11.35 8.85
C PRO A 330 -22.36 12.39 7.72
N ILE A 331 -21.36 12.39 6.85
CA ILE A 331 -21.36 13.16 5.61
C ILE A 331 -21.44 12.19 4.43
N VAL A 332 -22.55 12.26 3.70
CA VAL A 332 -22.71 11.51 2.45
C VAL A 332 -22.02 12.28 1.34
N LYS A 333 -21.03 11.66 0.68
CA LYS A 333 -20.37 12.26 -0.49
C LYS A 333 -20.60 11.36 -1.71
N ARG A 334 -21.54 11.80 -2.58
CA ARG A 334 -22.02 11.16 -3.81
C ARG A 334 -22.70 9.79 -3.59
N ALA A 335 -23.99 9.74 -3.90
CA ALA A 335 -24.80 8.52 -3.83
C ALA A 335 -24.79 7.79 -5.18
N GLU A 336 -24.60 6.47 -5.17
CA GLU A 336 -25.16 5.62 -6.23
C GLU A 336 -26.69 5.70 -6.18
N GLN A 337 -27.33 5.46 -7.33
CA GLN A 337 -28.78 5.65 -7.52
C GLN A 337 -29.65 4.78 -6.59
N GLU A 338 -29.11 3.69 -6.04
CA GLU A 338 -29.91 2.68 -5.33
C GLU A 338 -30.26 3.04 -3.86
N ARG A 339 -29.61 4.04 -3.25
CA ARG A 339 -29.85 4.44 -1.83
C ARG A 339 -30.12 5.92 -1.63
N GLN A 340 -30.60 6.62 -2.66
CA GLN A 340 -30.88 8.07 -2.58
C GLN A 340 -31.81 8.44 -1.40
N GLU A 341 -32.82 7.63 -1.10
CA GLU A 341 -33.76 7.90 -0.01
C GLU A 341 -33.09 7.78 1.38
N PHE A 342 -32.26 6.76 1.60
CA PHE A 342 -31.49 6.59 2.83
C PHE A 342 -30.55 7.78 3.05
N HIS A 343 -29.84 8.19 2.00
CA HIS A 343 -28.92 9.33 2.05
C HIS A 343 -29.64 10.67 2.27
N ALA A 344 -30.79 10.89 1.64
CA ALA A 344 -31.61 12.08 1.87
C ALA A 344 -32.12 12.14 3.32
N ARG A 345 -32.58 11.01 3.87
CA ARG A 345 -32.98 10.93 5.28
C ARG A 345 -31.82 11.20 6.22
N LEU A 346 -30.65 10.63 5.94
CA LEU A 346 -29.46 10.84 6.77
C LEU A 346 -28.96 12.29 6.72
N ALA A 347 -28.99 12.93 5.54
CA ALA A 347 -28.69 14.35 5.40
C ALA A 347 -29.67 15.22 6.21
N ALA A 348 -30.98 14.94 6.13
CA ALA A 348 -31.99 15.64 6.93
C ALA A 348 -31.78 15.45 8.45
N VAL A 349 -31.40 14.24 8.89
CA VAL A 349 -31.04 13.98 10.29
C VAL A 349 -29.79 14.77 10.69
N THR A 350 -28.75 14.80 9.86
CA THR A 350 -27.54 15.59 10.11
C THR A 350 -27.85 17.08 10.25
N GLU A 351 -28.69 17.65 9.36
CA GLU A 351 -29.11 19.05 9.44
C GLU A 351 -29.92 19.35 10.71
N ALA A 352 -30.85 18.46 11.08
CA ALA A 352 -31.65 18.61 12.31
C ALA A 352 -30.76 18.57 13.56
N LEU A 353 -29.80 17.64 13.62
CA LEU A 353 -28.82 17.56 14.70
C LEU A 353 -27.93 18.81 14.73
N HIS A 354 -27.52 19.32 13.57
CA HIS A 354 -26.73 20.54 13.48
C HIS A 354 -27.44 21.74 14.10
N ALA A 355 -28.73 21.93 13.77
CA ALA A 355 -29.53 23.04 14.27
C ALA A 355 -29.79 22.96 15.79
N GLN A 356 -29.93 21.75 16.34
CA GLN A 356 -30.27 21.56 17.75
C GLN A 356 -29.04 21.49 18.68
N TRP A 357 -27.86 21.12 18.17
CA TRP A 357 -26.67 20.78 18.98
C TRP A 357 -25.41 21.53 18.57
N GLU A 358 -25.50 22.85 18.34
CA GLU A 358 -24.34 23.68 17.95
C GLU A 358 -23.18 23.70 18.94
N ARG A 359 -23.41 23.41 20.23
CA ARG A 359 -22.39 23.54 21.28
C ARG A 359 -21.55 22.29 21.54
N LEU A 360 -21.89 21.14 20.97
CA LEU A 360 -21.07 19.94 21.15
C LEU A 360 -19.94 19.87 20.12
N PRO A 361 -18.77 19.31 20.50
CA PRO A 361 -17.77 18.78 19.56
C PRO A 361 -18.41 17.93 18.47
N LYS A 362 -18.18 18.29 17.20
CA LYS A 362 -18.73 17.58 16.04
C LYS A 362 -17.60 17.00 15.21
N VAL A 363 -17.77 15.75 14.80
CA VAL A 363 -16.80 15.04 13.96
C VAL A 363 -17.51 14.59 12.71
N SER A 364 -17.00 15.06 11.58
CA SER A 364 -17.50 14.70 10.27
C SER A 364 -17.02 13.31 9.88
N PHE A 365 -17.94 12.36 9.74
CA PHE A 365 -17.62 11.00 9.33
C PHE A 365 -18.09 10.76 7.89
N PRO A 366 -17.18 10.76 6.89
CA PRO A 366 -17.59 10.48 5.53
C PRO A 366 -18.06 9.03 5.41
N LEU A 367 -19.30 8.84 4.96
CA LEU A 367 -19.76 7.52 4.55
C LEU A 367 -19.26 7.26 3.14
N VAL A 368 -18.44 6.22 2.99
CA VAL A 368 -17.93 5.76 1.70
C VAL A 368 -18.34 4.30 1.55
N GLU A 369 -19.27 4.02 0.64
CA GLU A 369 -19.79 2.66 0.44
C GLU A 369 -18.80 1.79 -0.35
N GLY A 370 -18.67 0.53 0.09
CA GLY A 370 -18.24 -0.64 -0.69
C GLY A 370 -16.79 -0.73 -1.21
N GLN A 371 -16.16 0.38 -1.59
CA GLN A 371 -14.90 0.40 -2.34
C GLN A 371 -13.95 1.55 -1.96
N GLY A 372 -14.20 2.23 -0.83
CA GLY A 372 -13.46 3.45 -0.50
C GLY A 372 -12.59 3.46 0.74
N PRO A 373 -11.99 4.60 1.12
CA PRO A 373 -11.02 4.66 2.18
C PRO A 373 -11.74 4.66 3.51
N VAL A 374 -11.86 3.46 4.09
CA VAL A 374 -12.62 3.26 5.32
C VAL A 374 -11.74 3.51 6.53
N PHE A 375 -10.44 3.21 6.49
CA PHE A 375 -9.62 3.32 7.70
C PHE A 375 -9.38 4.76 8.18
N GLU A 376 -9.01 5.68 7.30
CA GLU A 376 -8.64 7.04 7.74
C GLU A 376 -9.76 7.77 8.50
N PRO A 377 -11.04 7.71 8.08
CA PRO A 377 -12.16 8.22 8.88
C PRO A 377 -12.25 7.63 10.29
N PHE A 378 -12.06 6.31 10.43
CA PHE A 378 -12.04 5.65 11.74
C PHE A 378 -10.84 6.06 12.56
N ALA A 379 -9.67 6.20 11.92
CA ALA A 379 -8.46 6.66 12.58
C ALA A 379 -8.64 8.06 13.18
N LYS A 380 -9.21 8.99 12.42
CA LYS A 380 -9.53 10.34 12.88
C LYS A 380 -10.48 10.34 14.08
N ILE A 381 -11.53 9.50 14.05
CA ILE A 381 -12.44 9.35 15.19
C ILE A 381 -11.72 8.77 16.40
N GLY A 382 -10.96 7.69 16.20
CA GLY A 382 -10.20 7.04 17.27
C GLY A 382 -9.21 8.00 17.93
N LEU A 383 -8.60 8.90 17.15
CA LEU A 383 -7.63 9.89 17.63
C LEU A 383 -8.22 10.91 18.62
N LEU A 384 -9.53 11.10 18.61
CA LEU A 384 -10.25 11.90 19.61
C LEU A 384 -10.35 11.20 20.96
N VAL A 385 -10.40 9.87 20.92
CA VAL A 385 -10.52 9.02 22.10
C VAL A 385 -9.14 8.75 22.70
N THR A 386 -8.17 8.36 21.85
CA THR A 386 -6.82 7.98 22.24
C THR A 386 -5.80 8.44 21.21
N GLN A 387 -4.61 8.86 21.64
CA GLN A 387 -3.52 9.18 20.72
C GLN A 387 -2.73 7.94 20.24
N ASN A 388 -3.13 6.74 20.68
CA ASN A 388 -2.48 5.50 20.32
C ASN A 388 -3.08 4.92 19.03
N LEU A 389 -2.41 5.19 17.90
CA LEU A 389 -2.85 4.73 16.57
C LEU A 389 -2.83 3.20 16.42
N ASP A 390 -1.96 2.49 17.14
CA ASP A 390 -1.93 1.03 17.12
C ASP A 390 -3.15 0.43 17.81
N HIS A 391 -3.53 0.99 18.99
CA HIS A 391 -4.76 0.59 19.67
C HIS A 391 -6.01 0.85 18.81
N ILE A 392 -6.03 1.97 18.08
CA ILE A 392 -7.08 2.30 17.12
C ILE A 392 -7.13 1.25 15.99
N ARG A 393 -5.99 0.84 15.47
CA ARG A 393 -5.92 -0.18 14.42
C ARG A 393 -6.43 -1.53 14.90
N ASP A 394 -6.03 -1.94 16.10
CA ASP A 394 -6.46 -3.20 16.72
C ASP A 394 -7.97 -3.22 16.97
N ALA A 395 -8.52 -2.11 17.47
CA ALA A 395 -9.96 -1.94 17.64
C ALA A 395 -10.70 -2.03 16.30
N TYR A 396 -10.19 -1.37 15.25
CA TYR A 396 -10.80 -1.38 13.93
C TYR A 396 -10.79 -2.77 13.29
N ARG A 397 -9.67 -3.48 13.38
CA ARG A 397 -9.54 -4.87 12.92
C ARG A 397 -10.50 -5.79 13.65
N SER A 398 -10.50 -5.74 14.98
CA SER A 398 -11.34 -6.60 15.83
C SER A 398 -12.82 -6.39 15.52
N ALA A 399 -13.23 -5.13 15.37
CA ALA A 399 -14.58 -4.77 14.94
C ALA A 399 -14.91 -5.28 13.53
N GLY A 400 -13.98 -5.16 12.58
CA GLY A 400 -14.15 -5.63 11.19
C GLY A 400 -14.32 -7.14 11.07
N VAL A 401 -13.51 -7.91 11.82
CA VAL A 401 -13.63 -9.37 11.89
C VAL A 401 -14.96 -9.77 12.55
N ALA A 402 -15.35 -9.11 13.64
CA ALA A 402 -16.60 -9.39 14.34
C ALA A 402 -17.85 -9.11 13.50
N GLU A 403 -17.80 -8.13 12.59
CA GLU A 403 -18.87 -7.83 11.62
C GLU A 403 -18.79 -8.67 10.34
N GLY A 404 -17.84 -9.62 10.25
CA GLY A 404 -17.69 -10.50 9.08
C GLY A 404 -17.26 -9.77 7.81
N LEU A 405 -16.73 -8.55 7.95
CA LEU A 405 -16.24 -7.77 6.81
C LEU A 405 -14.90 -8.31 6.34
N TRP A 406 -14.10 -8.83 7.27
CA TRP A 406 -12.69 -9.19 7.06
C TRP A 406 -12.46 -10.63 7.52
N GLU A 407 -11.59 -11.35 6.81
CA GLU A 407 -11.09 -12.65 7.30
C GLU A 407 -10.13 -12.42 8.48
N ALA A 408 -10.19 -13.28 9.49
CA ALA A 408 -9.14 -13.35 10.50
C ALA A 408 -7.83 -13.76 9.80
N ALA A 409 -6.81 -12.91 9.94
CA ALA A 409 -5.49 -13.11 9.32
C ALA A 409 -4.76 -14.32 9.91
#